data_AF-A0A162D5M2-F1
#
_entry.id   AF-A0A162D5M2-F1
#
_cell.length_a   1.000
_cell.length_b   1.000
_cell.length_c   1.000
_cell.angle_alpha   90.00
_cell.angle_beta   90.00
_cell.angle_gamma   90.00
#
_symmetry.space_group_name_H-M   'P 1'
#
loop_
_entity.id
_entity.type
_entity.pdbx_description
1 polymer ?
#
loop_
_entity_poly.entity_id
_entity_poly.type
_entity_poly.pdbx_seq_one_letter_code
_entity_poly.pdbx_strand_id
1 'polypeptide(L)'
;MTNKERIIQLFYANVKGRRPDTTGANIRHDGRQGHWLERQFGINANGNNEADLFGYELKNETTSKTTFGDWSANRYIFKTGEYVNSFDGNTAPERQDSFCGIFGKPNQLKAGRCSWSGSPCPTIRGYNDFGQVLIIDNNKDIVALYSYSKDMRINKSQIVPAELQQENLEIARWFGEYSPTPRQTDKCLKTKLEDKFNDAGWFTCKKGPDGTYQKICFGEPMTYDNWLKLVETGIVFFDSGMYQGNKRPYSQWRANNSYWDSLITECYE
;
A
#
# COMPACT_ATOMS: atom_id res chain seq x y z
N MET A 1 3.61 23.21 26.30
CA MET A 1 4.22 22.00 25.74
C MET A 1 3.46 21.63 24.48
N THR A 2 4.13 21.59 23.34
CA THR A 2 3.52 21.26 22.04
C THR A 2 3.25 19.76 21.91
N ASN A 3 2.40 19.36 20.97
CA ASN A 3 2.17 17.94 20.68
C ASN A 3 3.46 17.21 20.29
N LYS A 4 4.33 17.84 19.48
CA LYS A 4 5.65 17.31 19.10
C LYS A 4 6.55 17.08 20.32
N GLU A 5 6.63 18.06 21.24
CA GLU A 5 7.41 17.93 22.48
C GLU A 5 6.94 16.75 23.35
N ARG A 6 5.62 16.50 23.41
CA ARG A 6 5.06 15.34 24.12
C ARG A 6 5.50 14.02 23.50
N ILE A 7 5.52 13.93 22.17
CA ILE A 7 6.01 12.73 21.45
C ILE A 7 7.49 12.51 21.75
N ILE A 8 8.30 13.56 21.72
CA ILE A 8 9.74 13.49 22.04
C ILE A 8 9.96 13.00 23.49
N GLN A 9 9.16 13.48 24.45
CA GLN A 9 9.23 12.99 25.83
C GLN A 9 8.89 11.50 25.96
N LEU A 10 7.85 11.03 25.25
CA LEU A 10 7.52 9.60 25.19
C LEU A 10 8.66 8.78 24.58
N PHE A 11 9.31 9.30 23.53
CA PHE A 11 10.48 8.67 22.94
C PHE A 11 11.61 8.50 23.96
N TYR A 12 11.98 9.57 24.67
CA TYR A 12 13.04 9.50 25.69
C TYR A 12 12.71 8.57 26.85
N ALA A 13 11.46 8.58 27.31
CA ALA A 13 11.02 7.74 28.42
C ALA A 13 10.95 6.26 28.04
N ASN A 14 10.43 5.93 26.85
CA ASN A 14 9.95 4.59 26.53
C ASN A 14 10.66 3.90 25.36
N VAL A 15 11.42 4.63 24.53
CA VAL A 15 11.96 4.10 23.25
C VAL A 15 13.47 4.23 23.15
N LYS A 16 14.04 5.39 23.47
CA LYS A 16 15.47 5.68 23.35
C LYS A 16 16.33 4.63 24.08
N GLY A 17 17.34 4.12 23.39
CA GLY A 17 18.28 3.12 23.88
C GLY A 17 17.72 1.70 23.97
N ARG A 18 16.45 1.46 23.58
CA ARG A 18 15.81 0.13 23.66
C ARG A 18 15.82 -0.57 22.30
N ARG A 19 15.89 -1.90 22.34
CA ARG A 19 15.61 -2.76 21.18
C ARG A 19 14.13 -3.16 21.20
N PRO A 20 13.47 -3.34 20.04
CA PRO A 20 12.14 -3.92 20.01
C PRO A 20 12.13 -5.31 20.64
N ASP A 21 11.34 -5.50 21.70
CA ASP A 21 11.05 -6.82 22.23
C ASP A 21 9.83 -7.41 21.50
N THR A 22 10.09 -8.43 20.70
CA THR A 22 9.06 -9.14 19.94
C THR A 22 8.78 -10.53 20.49
N THR A 23 9.21 -10.82 21.73
CA THR A 23 8.93 -12.08 22.40
C THR A 23 7.42 -12.29 22.50
N GLY A 24 6.93 -13.48 22.15
CA GLY A 24 5.51 -13.80 22.10
C GLY A 24 4.75 -13.28 20.87
N ALA A 25 5.35 -12.45 20.03
CA ALA A 25 4.75 -12.09 18.74
C ALA A 25 4.89 -13.24 17.74
N ASN A 26 3.91 -13.39 16.84
CA ASN A 26 4.02 -14.35 15.74
C ASN A 26 5.27 -14.05 14.92
N ILE A 27 6.19 -15.02 14.85
CA ILE A 27 7.49 -14.84 14.18
C ILE A 27 7.31 -14.52 12.69
N ARG A 28 6.18 -14.92 12.09
CA ARG A 28 5.83 -14.68 10.68
C ARG A 28 5.13 -13.34 10.44
N HIS A 29 4.93 -12.51 11.46
CA HIS A 29 4.28 -11.21 11.32
C HIS A 29 5.31 -10.11 11.11
N ASP A 30 5.46 -9.64 9.87
CA ASP A 30 6.44 -8.61 9.49
C ASP A 30 6.23 -7.27 10.23
N GLY A 31 5.01 -6.98 10.68
CA GLY A 31 4.65 -5.76 11.42
C GLY A 31 4.95 -5.77 12.92
N ARG A 32 5.53 -6.85 13.48
CA ARG A 32 5.69 -7.02 14.94
C ARG A 32 6.50 -5.91 15.63
N GLN A 33 7.51 -5.35 14.94
CA GLN A 33 8.32 -4.27 15.49
C GLN A 33 7.58 -2.93 15.49
N GLY A 34 6.76 -2.68 14.46
CA GLY A 34 5.85 -1.54 14.42
C GLY A 34 4.87 -1.57 15.60
N HIS A 35 4.23 -2.71 15.84
CA HIS A 35 3.33 -2.86 16.99
C HIS A 35 4.02 -2.70 18.35
N TRP A 36 5.28 -3.14 18.48
CA TRP A 36 6.04 -2.85 19.70
C TRP A 36 6.23 -1.34 19.89
N LEU A 37 6.56 -0.63 18.81
CA LEU A 37 6.82 0.80 18.82
C LEU A 37 5.54 1.60 19.14
N GLU A 38 4.42 1.28 18.48
CA GLU A 38 3.09 1.83 18.77
C GLU A 38 2.75 1.74 20.26
N ARG A 39 2.97 0.56 20.87
CA ARG A 39 2.74 0.37 22.32
C ARG A 39 3.62 1.26 23.19
N GLN A 40 4.87 1.54 22.80
CA GLN A 40 5.75 2.42 23.59
C GLN A 40 5.28 3.88 23.59
N PHE A 41 4.55 4.28 22.55
CA PHE A 41 3.89 5.58 22.45
C PHE A 41 2.46 5.58 23.01
N GLY A 42 1.98 4.47 23.57
CA GLY A 42 0.63 4.35 24.11
C GLY A 42 -0.47 4.27 23.04
N ILE A 43 -0.11 3.95 21.80
CA ILE A 43 -1.06 3.84 20.69
C ILE A 43 -1.75 2.48 20.76
N ASN A 44 -3.08 2.49 20.88
CA ASN A 44 -3.90 1.28 20.84
C ASN A 44 -4.24 0.94 19.39
N ALA A 45 -4.02 -0.33 19.02
CA ALA A 45 -4.40 -0.82 17.71
C ALA A 45 -5.90 -0.61 17.46
N ASN A 46 -6.22 0.13 16.41
CA ASN A 46 -7.58 0.38 15.97
C ASN A 46 -7.65 0.35 14.43
N GLY A 47 -8.87 0.36 13.89
CA GLY A 47 -9.10 0.36 12.44
C GLY A 47 -9.35 1.75 11.86
N ASN A 48 -9.08 2.82 12.62
CA ASN A 48 -9.37 4.18 12.19
C ASN A 48 -8.29 4.64 11.22
N ASN A 49 -8.72 5.39 10.21
CA ASN A 49 -7.82 5.99 9.25
C ASN A 49 -7.56 7.43 9.66
N GLU A 50 -6.80 7.61 10.74
CA GLU A 50 -6.39 8.90 11.31
C GLU A 50 -4.90 8.82 11.66
N ALA A 51 -4.28 9.97 11.91
CA ALA A 51 -2.91 10.03 12.42
C ALA A 51 -2.80 9.33 13.79
N ASP A 52 -1.70 8.59 14.00
CA ASP A 52 -1.55 7.71 15.16
C ASP A 52 -1.49 8.44 16.50
N LEU A 53 -0.81 9.59 16.56
CA LEU A 53 -0.59 10.31 17.82
C LEU A 53 -0.53 11.83 17.62
N PHE A 54 -1.50 12.53 18.22
CA PHE A 54 -1.54 14.00 18.27
C PHE A 54 -1.39 14.71 16.91
N GLY A 55 -1.95 14.12 15.86
CA GLY A 55 -1.87 14.62 14.48
C GLY A 55 -0.66 14.14 13.68
N TYR A 56 0.20 13.30 14.27
CA TYR A 56 1.35 12.71 13.58
C TYR A 56 1.14 11.21 13.32
N GLU A 57 1.39 10.76 12.10
CA GLU A 57 1.48 9.34 11.74
C GLU A 57 2.84 8.77 12.15
N LEU A 58 2.85 7.66 12.88
CA LEU A 58 4.04 6.91 13.24
C LEU A 58 4.42 5.93 12.12
N LYS A 59 5.61 6.08 11.57
CA LYS A 59 6.23 5.07 10.71
C LYS A 59 7.34 4.34 11.45
N ASN A 60 7.35 3.02 11.27
CA ASN A 60 8.46 2.20 11.74
C ASN A 60 9.58 2.19 10.70
N GLU A 61 10.82 2.19 11.17
CA GLU A 61 11.98 1.98 10.31
C GLU A 61 12.01 0.54 9.78
N THR A 62 11.85 0.41 8.48
CA THR A 62 11.91 -0.86 7.75
C THR A 62 13.27 -1.02 7.05
N THR A 63 13.49 -2.14 6.37
CA THR A 63 14.77 -2.44 5.71
C THR A 63 14.94 -1.81 4.33
N SER A 64 13.86 -1.58 3.57
CA SER A 64 13.97 -1.12 2.18
C SER A 64 12.90 -0.13 1.73
N LYS A 65 11.66 -0.31 2.18
CA LYS A 65 10.49 0.43 1.71
C LYS A 65 9.54 0.72 2.85
N THR A 66 9.03 1.94 2.90
CA THR A 66 8.03 2.34 3.88
C THR A 66 6.71 2.63 3.19
N THR A 67 5.63 2.17 3.84
CA THR A 67 4.27 2.15 3.28
C THR A 67 3.51 3.38 3.76
N PHE A 68 2.88 4.10 2.83
CA PHE A 68 1.92 5.18 3.13
C PHE A 68 0.67 4.56 3.75
N GLY A 69 0.09 3.60 3.05
CA GLY A 69 -0.99 2.75 3.55
C GLY A 69 -1.22 1.52 2.67
N ASP A 70 -1.97 0.57 3.22
CA ASP A 70 -2.56 -0.55 2.47
C ASP A 70 -3.99 -0.17 2.10
N TRP A 71 -4.16 0.33 0.88
CA TRP A 71 -5.40 0.88 0.38
C TRP A 71 -5.87 0.09 -0.83
N SER A 72 -6.74 -0.89 -0.59
CA SER A 72 -7.40 -1.64 -1.67
C SER A 72 -8.15 -0.70 -2.62
N ALA A 73 -8.18 -1.08 -3.90
CA ALA A 73 -8.92 -0.36 -4.92
C ALA A 73 -10.40 -0.29 -4.56
N ASN A 74 -11.02 0.84 -4.86
CA ASN A 74 -12.45 1.06 -4.70
C ASN A 74 -13.25 0.11 -5.59
N ARG A 75 -12.72 -0.18 -6.78
CA ARG A 75 -13.30 -1.14 -7.73
C ARG A 75 -12.24 -2.13 -8.18
N TYR A 76 -12.66 -3.38 -8.27
CA TYR A 76 -11.93 -4.45 -8.94
C TYR A 76 -12.90 -5.13 -9.89
N ILE A 77 -12.46 -5.42 -11.10
CA ILE A 77 -13.28 -6.02 -12.17
C ILE A 77 -13.96 -7.34 -11.73
N PHE A 78 -13.32 -8.10 -10.84
CA PHE A 78 -13.82 -9.39 -10.35
C PHE A 78 -14.84 -9.29 -9.21
N LYS A 79 -15.10 -8.10 -8.66
CA LYS A 79 -16.03 -7.94 -7.52
C LYS A 79 -17.47 -7.68 -7.97
N THR A 80 -17.65 -6.83 -8.97
CA THR A 80 -18.94 -6.28 -9.40
C THR A 80 -18.85 -5.82 -10.87
N GLY A 81 -19.97 -5.81 -11.59
CA GLY A 81 -20.05 -5.28 -12.95
C GLY A 81 -20.31 -6.37 -14.00
N GLU A 82 -20.24 -6.00 -15.27
CA GLU A 82 -20.56 -6.87 -16.40
C GLU A 82 -19.62 -8.09 -16.52
N TYR A 83 -18.35 -7.91 -16.15
CA TYR A 83 -17.32 -8.95 -16.27
C TYR A 83 -17.22 -9.89 -15.07
N VAL A 84 -18.08 -9.74 -14.05
CA VAL A 84 -17.98 -10.55 -12.82
C VAL A 84 -18.07 -12.05 -13.10
N ASN A 85 -18.83 -12.44 -14.13
CA ASN A 85 -19.02 -13.83 -14.55
C ASN A 85 -17.88 -14.38 -15.42
N SER A 86 -16.92 -13.55 -15.81
CA SER A 86 -15.69 -13.97 -16.49
C SER A 86 -14.63 -14.49 -15.50
N PHE A 87 -14.92 -14.49 -14.20
CA PHE A 87 -14.04 -14.98 -13.14
C PHE A 87 -14.69 -16.16 -12.42
N ASP A 88 -13.97 -17.27 -12.32
CA ASP A 88 -14.44 -18.46 -11.60
C ASP A 88 -14.65 -18.17 -10.12
N GLY A 89 -15.77 -18.65 -9.57
CA GLY A 89 -16.07 -18.56 -8.14
C GLY A 89 -17.37 -17.83 -7.82
N ASN A 90 -18.00 -18.26 -6.73
CA ASN A 90 -19.27 -17.70 -6.27
C ASN A 90 -19.05 -16.52 -5.31
N THR A 91 -17.89 -16.47 -4.66
CA THR A 91 -17.52 -15.43 -3.71
C THR A 91 -16.43 -14.50 -4.26
N ALA A 92 -16.32 -13.29 -3.71
CA ALA A 92 -15.29 -12.33 -4.11
C ALA A 92 -13.85 -12.87 -3.93
N PRO A 93 -13.51 -13.61 -2.85
CA PRO A 93 -12.20 -14.26 -2.74
C PRO A 93 -11.95 -15.32 -3.81
N GLU A 94 -12.92 -16.17 -4.16
CA GLU A 94 -12.74 -17.17 -5.22
C GLU A 94 -12.52 -16.49 -6.58
N ARG A 95 -13.29 -15.44 -6.89
CA ARG A 95 -13.07 -14.64 -8.11
C ARG A 95 -11.75 -13.88 -8.10
N GLN A 96 -11.23 -13.50 -6.93
CA GLN A 96 -9.87 -12.96 -6.82
C GLN A 96 -8.81 -14.02 -7.16
N ASP A 97 -9.04 -15.28 -6.80
CA ASP A 97 -8.14 -16.37 -7.16
C ASP A 97 -8.12 -16.62 -8.67
N SER A 98 -9.30 -16.55 -9.32
CA SER A 98 -9.43 -16.56 -10.78
C SER A 98 -8.74 -15.34 -11.42
N PHE A 99 -8.95 -14.14 -10.88
CA PHE A 99 -8.25 -12.93 -11.32
C PHE A 99 -6.73 -13.07 -11.25
N CYS A 100 -6.19 -13.66 -10.18
CA CYS A 100 -4.75 -13.95 -10.07
C CYS A 100 -4.29 -14.96 -11.13
N GLY A 101 -5.12 -15.92 -11.51
CA GLY A 101 -4.84 -16.85 -12.60
C GLY A 101 -4.76 -16.14 -13.96
N ILE A 102 -5.63 -15.17 -14.21
CA ILE A 102 -5.74 -14.46 -15.49
C ILE A 102 -4.66 -13.37 -15.63
N PHE A 103 -4.51 -12.50 -14.63
CA PHE A 103 -3.65 -11.31 -14.68
C PHE A 103 -2.38 -11.41 -13.84
N GLY A 104 -2.21 -12.48 -13.07
CA GLY A 104 -1.03 -12.73 -12.25
C GLY A 104 0.00 -13.66 -12.88
N LYS A 105 0.97 -14.06 -12.06
CA LYS A 105 2.06 -14.97 -12.44
C LYS A 105 2.13 -16.17 -11.47
N PRO A 106 2.25 -17.41 -11.95
CA PRO A 106 2.46 -18.58 -11.09
C PRO A 106 3.85 -18.55 -10.45
N ASN A 107 3.93 -18.97 -9.18
CA ASN A 107 5.20 -19.16 -8.48
C ASN A 107 5.46 -20.64 -8.20
N GLN A 108 6.43 -21.24 -8.89
CA GLN A 108 6.75 -22.66 -8.76
C GLN A 108 7.26 -23.03 -7.36
N LEU A 109 7.94 -22.11 -6.67
CA LEU A 109 8.35 -22.30 -5.26
C LEU A 109 7.17 -22.29 -4.28
N LYS A 110 5.97 -21.93 -4.75
CA LYS A 110 4.72 -21.92 -4.01
C LYS A 110 3.69 -22.85 -4.67
N ALA A 111 4.14 -23.98 -5.23
CA ALA A 111 3.29 -24.98 -5.87
C ALA A 111 2.40 -24.40 -6.99
N GLY A 112 2.96 -23.49 -7.79
CA GLY A 112 2.26 -22.88 -8.93
C GLY A 112 1.26 -21.78 -8.56
N ARG A 113 1.11 -21.45 -7.27
CA ARG A 113 0.19 -20.39 -6.80
C ARG A 113 0.42 -19.08 -7.56
N CYS A 114 -0.64 -18.55 -8.17
CA CYS A 114 -0.59 -17.29 -8.88
C CYS A 114 -0.69 -16.09 -7.93
N SER A 115 0.01 -15.01 -8.29
CA SER A 115 -0.09 -13.73 -7.61
C SER A 115 -0.10 -12.57 -8.59
N TRP A 116 -0.91 -11.56 -8.30
CA TRP A 116 -0.87 -10.28 -8.99
C TRP A 116 0.13 -9.38 -8.25
N SER A 117 1.40 -9.77 -8.25
CA SER A 117 2.48 -9.12 -7.50
C SER A 117 3.81 -9.26 -8.25
N GLY A 118 4.76 -8.35 -8.02
CA GLY A 118 6.03 -8.36 -8.76
C GLY A 118 5.82 -7.98 -10.23
N SER A 119 6.35 -8.76 -11.18
CA SER A 119 6.29 -8.43 -12.61
C SER A 119 4.88 -8.24 -13.22
N PRO A 120 3.81 -8.97 -12.82
CA PRO A 120 2.44 -8.69 -13.27
C PRO A 120 1.80 -7.46 -12.62
N CYS A 121 2.35 -6.92 -11.52
CA CYS A 121 1.81 -5.72 -10.89
C CYS A 121 2.01 -4.52 -11.82
N PRO A 122 0.95 -3.75 -12.14
CA PRO A 122 1.07 -2.61 -13.04
C PRO A 122 1.89 -1.49 -12.38
N THR A 123 2.54 -0.67 -13.21
CA THR A 123 3.28 0.51 -12.77
C THR A 123 2.91 1.71 -13.64
N ILE A 124 3.24 2.93 -13.19
CA ILE A 124 3.04 4.16 -13.97
C ILE A 124 3.97 4.25 -15.19
N ARG A 125 5.01 3.40 -15.28
CA ARG A 125 6.09 3.49 -16.28
C ARG A 125 5.77 2.80 -17.61
N GLY A 126 4.48 2.57 -17.88
CA GLY A 126 4.01 1.89 -19.09
C GLY A 126 3.60 0.43 -18.84
N TYR A 127 3.21 -0.22 -19.94
CA TYR A 127 2.75 -1.61 -19.91
C TYR A 127 3.85 -2.58 -19.51
N ASN A 128 3.55 -3.48 -18.59
CA ASN A 128 4.39 -4.64 -18.30
C ASN A 128 4.15 -5.79 -19.31
N ASP A 129 4.93 -6.86 -19.22
CA ASP A 129 4.81 -8.04 -20.10
C ASP A 129 3.45 -8.77 -19.98
N PHE A 130 2.65 -8.44 -18.97
CA PHE A 130 1.30 -8.96 -18.77
C PHE A 130 0.24 -8.02 -19.34
N GLY A 131 0.63 -6.99 -20.10
CA GLY A 131 -0.27 -6.05 -20.74
C GLY A 131 -0.93 -5.08 -19.79
N GLN A 132 -0.34 -4.82 -18.62
CA GLN A 132 -0.96 -4.01 -17.56
C GLN A 132 -0.17 -2.73 -17.26
N VAL A 133 -0.87 -1.64 -16.98
CA VAL A 133 -0.31 -0.31 -16.69
C VAL A 133 -1.15 0.42 -15.64
N LEU A 134 -0.54 1.31 -14.86
CA LEU A 134 -1.26 2.31 -14.08
C LEU A 134 -1.32 3.62 -14.86
N ILE A 135 -2.48 4.26 -14.85
CA ILE A 135 -2.65 5.64 -15.33
C ILE A 135 -3.26 6.50 -14.22
N ILE A 136 -3.03 7.80 -14.31
CA ILE A 136 -3.75 8.81 -13.53
C ILE A 136 -4.71 9.48 -14.50
N ASP A 137 -6.01 9.44 -14.22
CA ASP A 137 -7.03 10.04 -15.11
C ASP A 137 -7.30 11.52 -14.75
N ASN A 138 -8.20 12.16 -15.50
CA ASN A 138 -8.54 13.56 -15.30
C ASN A 138 -9.23 13.86 -13.95
N ASN A 139 -9.82 12.85 -13.30
CA ASN A 139 -10.39 12.96 -11.96
C ASN A 139 -9.34 12.72 -10.86
N LYS A 140 -8.07 12.59 -11.26
CA LYS A 140 -6.96 12.16 -10.42
C LYS A 140 -7.16 10.74 -9.85
N ASP A 141 -8.04 9.94 -10.43
CA ASP A 141 -8.15 8.54 -10.06
C ASP A 141 -6.89 7.81 -10.54
N ILE A 142 -6.47 6.80 -9.79
CA ILE A 142 -5.45 5.87 -10.28
C ILE A 142 -6.17 4.64 -10.80
N VAL A 143 -5.90 4.27 -12.05
CA VAL A 143 -6.58 3.19 -12.75
C VAL A 143 -5.57 2.18 -13.25
N ALA A 144 -5.76 0.92 -12.89
CA ALA A 144 -5.06 -0.20 -13.50
C ALA A 144 -5.81 -0.63 -14.76
N LEU A 145 -5.12 -0.54 -15.89
CA LEU A 145 -5.64 -0.97 -17.19
C LEU A 145 -4.93 -2.22 -17.66
N TYR A 146 -5.67 -3.09 -18.35
CA TYR A 146 -5.18 -4.18 -19.16
C TYR A 146 -5.39 -3.86 -20.64
N SER A 147 -4.49 -4.30 -21.52
CA SER A 147 -4.65 -4.19 -22.96
C SER A 147 -4.14 -5.45 -23.63
N TYR A 148 -5.04 -6.19 -24.28
CA TYR A 148 -4.74 -7.50 -24.85
C TYR A 148 -3.60 -7.46 -25.87
N SER A 149 -3.54 -6.41 -26.69
CA SER A 149 -2.46 -6.19 -27.64
C SER A 149 -1.08 -6.01 -27.00
N LYS A 150 -1.04 -5.58 -25.72
CA LYS A 150 0.19 -5.32 -24.95
C LYS A 150 0.62 -6.50 -24.10
N ASP A 151 -0.23 -7.49 -23.88
CA ASP A 151 0.12 -8.72 -23.18
C ASP A 151 1.08 -9.56 -24.05
N MET A 152 2.27 -9.81 -23.53
CA MET A 152 3.36 -10.50 -24.25
C MET A 152 3.42 -12.00 -23.95
N ARG A 153 2.50 -12.53 -23.12
CA ARG A 153 2.48 -13.97 -22.81
C ARG A 153 2.07 -14.77 -24.03
N ILE A 154 2.88 -15.78 -24.36
CA ILE A 154 2.67 -16.65 -25.54
C ILE A 154 1.30 -17.35 -25.50
N ASN A 155 0.82 -17.71 -24.30
CA ASN A 155 -0.45 -18.40 -24.09
C ASN A 155 -1.58 -17.47 -23.62
N LYS A 156 -1.49 -16.14 -23.83
CA LYS A 156 -2.52 -15.19 -23.37
C LYS A 156 -3.93 -15.52 -23.88
N SER A 157 -4.07 -16.02 -25.10
CA SER A 157 -5.39 -16.37 -25.68
C SER A 157 -6.05 -17.57 -24.99
N GLN A 158 -5.27 -18.40 -24.28
CA GLN A 158 -5.77 -19.52 -23.49
C GLN A 158 -6.07 -19.12 -22.05
N ILE A 159 -5.32 -18.16 -21.52
CA ILE A 159 -5.44 -17.69 -20.13
C ILE A 159 -6.57 -16.67 -19.98
N VAL A 160 -6.67 -15.72 -20.92
CA VAL A 160 -7.57 -14.57 -20.83
C VAL A 160 -8.90 -14.93 -21.52
N PRO A 161 -10.04 -14.96 -20.80
CA PRO A 161 -11.36 -15.18 -21.38
C PRO A 161 -11.65 -14.22 -22.53
N ALA A 162 -12.37 -14.69 -23.55
CA ALA A 162 -12.62 -13.92 -24.78
C ALA A 162 -13.26 -12.55 -24.50
N GLU A 163 -14.15 -12.48 -23.51
CA GLU A 163 -14.82 -11.28 -23.06
C GLU A 163 -13.85 -10.25 -22.47
N LEU A 164 -12.68 -10.68 -21.98
CA LEU A 164 -11.64 -9.81 -21.40
C LEU A 164 -10.51 -9.50 -22.39
N GLN A 165 -10.53 -10.06 -23.61
CA GLN A 165 -9.53 -9.80 -24.66
C GLN A 165 -9.81 -8.46 -25.35
N GLN A 166 -9.68 -7.37 -24.59
CA GLN A 166 -9.99 -6.01 -25.03
C GLN A 166 -8.82 -5.06 -24.79
N GLU A 167 -8.88 -3.87 -25.40
CA GLU A 167 -7.95 -2.78 -25.16
C GLU A 167 -8.47 -1.87 -24.05
N ASN A 168 -7.56 -1.33 -23.23
CA ASN A 168 -7.88 -0.40 -22.14
C ASN A 168 -8.95 -0.91 -21.14
N LEU A 169 -8.98 -2.22 -20.88
CA LEU A 169 -9.88 -2.83 -19.91
C LEU A 169 -9.51 -2.39 -18.49
N GLU A 170 -10.41 -1.72 -17.79
CA GLU A 170 -10.21 -1.36 -16.39
C GLU A 170 -10.29 -2.58 -15.48
N ILE A 171 -9.17 -2.93 -14.85
CA ILE A 171 -9.08 -4.08 -13.94
C ILE A 171 -9.16 -3.68 -12.47
N ALA A 172 -8.74 -2.46 -12.13
CA ALA A 172 -8.92 -1.88 -10.81
C ALA A 172 -8.91 -0.34 -10.84
N ARG A 173 -9.63 0.31 -9.93
CA ARG A 173 -9.65 1.76 -9.78
C ARG A 173 -9.63 2.20 -8.33
N TRP A 174 -8.76 3.16 -8.06
CA TRP A 174 -8.72 3.93 -6.82
C TRP A 174 -9.24 5.33 -7.11
N PHE A 175 -10.33 5.69 -6.44
CA PHE A 175 -10.88 7.03 -6.54
C PHE A 175 -9.90 8.04 -5.94
N GLY A 176 -9.62 9.13 -6.65
CA GLY A 176 -8.63 10.12 -6.27
C GLY A 176 -9.17 11.09 -5.22
N GLU A 177 -9.94 12.07 -5.67
CA GLU A 177 -10.50 13.12 -4.81
C GLU A 177 -11.95 12.84 -4.37
N TYR A 178 -12.72 12.17 -5.23
CA TYR A 178 -14.16 11.98 -5.02
C TYR A 178 -14.55 10.51 -5.14
N SER A 179 -15.31 10.01 -4.16
CA SER A 179 -15.99 8.73 -4.27
C SER A 179 -17.43 8.94 -4.74
N PRO A 180 -17.94 8.15 -5.70
CA PRO A 180 -19.32 8.23 -6.15
C PRO A 180 -20.30 7.66 -5.10
N THR A 181 -19.81 7.07 -4.00
CA THR A 181 -20.66 6.58 -2.91
C THR A 181 -20.26 7.20 -1.58
N PRO A 182 -21.22 7.44 -0.67
CA PRO A 182 -20.92 7.96 0.67
C PRO A 182 -20.44 6.86 1.64
N ARG A 183 -20.21 5.64 1.16
CA ARG A 183 -19.86 4.51 2.05
C ARG A 183 -18.45 4.72 2.59
N GLN A 184 -18.29 4.58 3.90
CA GLN A 184 -16.97 4.70 4.55
C GLN A 184 -15.95 3.70 3.99
N THR A 185 -16.39 2.51 3.56
CA THR A 185 -15.54 1.50 2.92
C THR A 185 -15.06 1.89 1.51
N ASP A 186 -15.64 2.95 0.93
CA ASP A 186 -15.35 3.44 -0.41
C ASP A 186 -14.63 4.80 -0.38
N LYS A 187 -13.95 5.14 0.73
CA LYS A 187 -13.10 6.34 0.85
C LYS A 187 -12.12 6.44 -0.33
N CYS A 188 -11.95 7.65 -0.86
CA CYS A 188 -10.97 7.96 -1.90
C CYS A 188 -9.54 8.03 -1.33
N LEU A 189 -8.54 8.02 -2.20
CA LEU A 189 -7.13 8.10 -1.83
C LEU A 189 -6.80 9.40 -1.11
N LYS A 190 -7.40 10.52 -1.52
CA LYS A 190 -7.21 11.82 -0.86
C LYS A 190 -7.52 11.74 0.63
N THR A 191 -8.73 11.32 0.99
CA THR A 191 -9.12 11.14 2.39
C THR A 191 -8.25 10.10 3.09
N LYS A 192 -7.94 8.98 2.42
CA LYS A 192 -7.09 7.93 3.00
C LYS A 192 -5.70 8.44 3.39
N LEU A 193 -5.09 9.28 2.56
CA LEU A 193 -3.78 9.87 2.80
C LEU A 193 -3.88 11.03 3.80
N GLU A 194 -4.74 12.02 3.54
CA GLU A 194 -4.74 13.28 4.26
C GLU A 194 -5.22 13.13 5.71
N ASP A 195 -6.16 12.20 5.98
CA ASP A 195 -6.57 11.91 7.37
C ASP A 195 -5.38 11.40 8.22
N LYS A 196 -4.36 10.78 7.59
CA LYS A 196 -3.18 10.25 8.30
C LYS A 196 -2.00 11.22 8.31
N PHE A 197 -1.74 11.90 7.21
CA PHE A 197 -0.49 12.63 7.01
C PHE A 197 -0.64 14.14 6.91
N ASN A 198 -1.84 14.70 6.78
CA ASN A 198 -2.01 16.12 6.45
C ASN A 198 -2.39 17.00 7.65
N ASP A 199 -2.38 16.46 8.86
CA ASP A 199 -2.58 17.24 10.09
C ASP A 199 -1.26 17.89 10.55
N ALA A 200 -0.49 17.19 11.38
CA ALA A 200 0.80 17.69 11.87
C ALA A 200 2.01 17.05 11.17
N GLY A 201 1.78 16.03 10.33
CA GLY A 201 2.81 15.34 9.56
C GLY A 201 3.03 13.91 10.01
N TRP A 202 4.28 13.49 10.04
CA TRP A 202 4.65 12.12 10.41
C TRP A 202 5.97 12.08 11.19
N PHE A 203 6.22 10.97 11.85
CA PHE A 203 7.45 10.74 12.58
C PHE A 203 7.90 9.29 12.49
N THR A 204 9.20 9.08 12.69
CA THR A 204 9.82 7.75 12.74
C THR A 204 10.91 7.72 13.80
N CYS A 205 11.18 6.54 14.34
CA CYS A 205 12.34 6.31 15.20
C CYS A 205 13.44 5.58 14.41
N LYS A 206 14.69 6.03 14.54
CA LYS A 206 15.86 5.50 13.83
C LYS A 206 16.74 4.68 14.76
N LYS A 207 17.22 3.54 14.28
CA LYS A 207 18.09 2.65 15.04
C LYS A 207 19.57 2.94 14.80
N GLY A 208 20.37 2.74 15.84
CA GLY A 208 21.82 2.71 15.74
C GLY A 208 22.34 1.38 15.19
N PRO A 209 23.67 1.27 14.97
CA PRO A 209 24.32 0.02 14.55
C PRO A 209 24.14 -1.11 15.56
N ASP A 210 23.97 -0.75 16.84
CA ASP A 210 23.63 -1.67 17.91
C ASP A 210 22.13 -2.03 17.90
N GLY A 211 21.34 -1.68 16.89
CA GLY A 211 19.93 -2.04 16.76
C GLY A 211 19.00 -1.46 17.83
N THR A 212 19.47 -0.55 18.68
CA THR A 212 18.62 0.21 19.63
C THR A 212 18.12 1.49 18.97
N TYR A 213 16.95 2.01 19.37
CA TYR A 213 16.47 3.29 18.86
C TYR A 213 17.31 4.44 19.41
N GLN A 214 17.84 5.28 18.52
CA GLN A 214 18.76 6.36 18.85
C GLN A 214 18.20 7.74 18.51
N LYS A 215 17.32 7.86 17.52
CA LYS A 215 16.77 9.16 17.14
C LYS A 215 15.27 9.07 16.93
N ILE A 216 14.59 10.17 17.18
CA ILE A 216 13.24 10.42 16.66
C ILE A 216 13.33 11.53 15.61
N CYS A 217 12.71 11.31 14.46
CA CYS A 217 12.75 12.23 13.34
C CYS A 217 11.33 12.52 12.85
N PHE A 218 11.13 13.74 12.36
CA PHE A 218 9.84 14.25 11.91
C PHE A 218 9.92 14.70 10.45
N GLY A 219 8.79 14.60 9.75
CA GLY A 219 8.61 15.19 8.43
C GLY A 219 7.27 15.90 8.32
N GLU A 220 7.20 16.78 7.31
CA GLU A 220 6.08 17.69 7.11
C GLU A 220 4.77 16.99 6.72
N PRO A 221 3.62 17.67 6.89
CA PRO A 221 2.34 17.26 6.35
C PRO A 221 2.37 16.94 4.85
N MET A 222 1.54 15.97 4.44
CA MET A 222 1.44 15.53 3.05
C MET A 222 0.01 15.64 2.52
N THR A 223 -0.15 16.45 1.47
CA THR A 223 -1.40 16.56 0.71
C THR A 223 -1.49 15.49 -0.38
N TYR A 224 -2.70 15.22 -0.84
CA TYR A 224 -2.95 14.31 -1.94
C TYR A 224 -2.27 14.74 -3.24
N ASP A 225 -2.27 16.04 -3.55
CA ASP A 225 -1.65 16.56 -4.77
C ASP A 225 -0.13 16.34 -4.79
N ASN A 226 0.54 16.59 -3.66
CA ASN A 226 1.98 16.35 -3.57
C ASN A 226 2.29 14.86 -3.64
N TRP A 227 1.50 14.02 -2.99
CA TRP A 227 1.65 12.56 -3.06
C TRP A 227 1.39 12.01 -4.47
N LEU A 228 0.38 12.52 -5.18
CA LEU A 228 0.02 12.07 -6.53
C LEU A 228 1.13 12.39 -7.55
N LYS A 229 1.81 13.54 -7.43
CA LYS A 229 3.01 13.85 -8.24
C LYS A 229 4.14 12.83 -8.03
N LEU A 230 4.26 12.27 -6.82
CA LEU A 230 5.22 11.20 -6.55
C LEU A 230 4.81 9.89 -7.19
N VAL A 231 3.51 9.62 -7.29
CA VAL A 231 2.99 8.47 -8.05
C VAL A 231 3.27 8.65 -9.53
N GLU A 232 2.98 9.83 -10.09
CA GLU A 232 3.21 10.17 -11.49
C GLU A 232 4.68 9.97 -11.91
N THR A 233 5.60 10.36 -11.05
CA THR A 233 7.06 10.19 -11.26
C THR A 233 7.56 8.77 -10.93
N GLY A 234 6.71 7.91 -10.37
CA GLY A 234 7.04 6.54 -9.95
C GLY A 234 7.96 6.45 -8.74
N ILE A 235 8.07 7.52 -7.94
CA ILE A 235 8.73 7.53 -6.64
C ILE A 235 7.87 6.77 -5.63
N VAL A 236 6.58 7.12 -5.58
CA VAL A 236 5.56 6.31 -4.92
C VAL A 236 5.06 5.29 -5.93
N PHE A 237 5.03 4.03 -5.55
CA PHE A 237 4.58 2.95 -6.41
C PHE A 237 3.57 2.05 -5.71
N PHE A 238 2.73 1.45 -6.53
CA PHE A 238 1.81 0.40 -6.12
C PHE A 238 2.55 -0.93 -6.01
N ASP A 239 2.41 -1.58 -4.86
CA ASP A 239 2.96 -2.89 -4.54
C ASP A 239 1.81 -3.80 -4.11
N SER A 240 1.38 -4.64 -5.03
CA SER A 240 0.28 -5.56 -4.79
C SER A 240 0.79 -6.82 -4.08
N GLY A 241 0.16 -7.18 -2.97
CA GLY A 241 0.34 -8.43 -2.24
C GLY A 241 -0.77 -9.44 -2.52
N MET A 242 -1.50 -9.29 -3.63
CA MET A 242 -2.64 -10.15 -3.98
C MET A 242 -2.15 -11.51 -4.49
N TYR A 243 -2.65 -12.60 -3.92
CA TYR A 243 -2.32 -13.96 -4.35
C TYR A 243 -3.46 -14.94 -4.06
N GLN A 244 -3.43 -16.09 -4.74
CA GLN A 244 -4.48 -17.11 -4.60
C GLN A 244 -4.58 -17.69 -3.17
N GLY A 245 -5.80 -17.89 -2.67
CA GLY A 245 -6.07 -18.39 -1.33
C GLY A 245 -5.97 -17.32 -0.23
N ASN A 246 -5.80 -16.04 -0.60
CA ASN A 246 -5.78 -14.93 0.35
C ASN A 246 -6.99 -14.02 0.15
N LYS A 247 -7.75 -13.80 1.22
CA LYS A 247 -8.99 -12.99 1.17
C LYS A 247 -8.73 -11.49 1.01
N ARG A 248 -7.51 -11.02 1.27
CA ARG A 248 -7.15 -9.60 1.23
C ARG A 248 -6.35 -9.28 -0.03
N PRO A 249 -6.75 -8.26 -0.82
CA PRO A 249 -5.95 -7.81 -1.96
C PRO A 249 -4.52 -7.38 -1.61
N TYR A 250 -4.30 -6.77 -0.44
CA TYR A 250 -3.04 -6.10 -0.05
C TYR A 250 -2.56 -5.13 -1.13
N SER A 251 -2.97 -3.88 -1.03
CA SER A 251 -2.70 -2.85 -2.04
C SER A 251 -1.85 -1.75 -1.44
N GLN A 252 -0.55 -1.98 -1.43
CA GLN A 252 0.37 -1.16 -0.66
C GLN A 252 0.91 -0.04 -1.52
N TRP A 253 0.77 1.20 -1.04
CA TRP A 253 1.38 2.36 -1.65
C TRP A 253 2.67 2.70 -0.91
N ARG A 254 3.80 2.65 -1.61
CA ARG A 254 5.13 2.60 -0.99
C ARG A 254 6.12 3.51 -1.69
N ALA A 255 7.14 3.92 -0.94
CA ALA A 255 8.36 4.51 -1.48
C ALA A 255 9.57 3.86 -0.80
N ASN A 256 10.74 3.95 -1.46
CA ASN A 256 12.00 3.48 -0.87
C ASN A 256 12.36 4.30 0.36
N ASN A 257 13.06 3.68 1.32
CA ASN A 257 13.44 4.36 2.56
C ASN A 257 14.36 5.56 2.32
N SER A 258 15.20 5.53 1.29
CA SER A 258 16.00 6.70 0.90
C SER A 258 15.15 7.93 0.59
N TYR A 259 13.96 7.74 -0.01
CA TYR A 259 13.03 8.84 -0.26
C TYR A 259 12.36 9.30 1.04
N TRP A 260 11.90 8.38 1.88
CA TRP A 260 11.34 8.74 3.19
C TRP A 260 12.34 9.50 4.06
N ASP A 261 13.61 9.11 4.02
CA ASP A 261 14.69 9.79 4.75
C ASP A 261 14.93 11.20 4.21
N SER A 262 14.76 11.42 2.90
CA SER A 262 14.85 12.75 2.30
C SER A 262 13.69 13.69 2.69
N LEU A 263 12.60 13.16 3.23
CA LEU A 263 11.45 13.94 3.73
C LEU A 263 11.60 14.38 5.19
N ILE A 264 12.65 13.95 5.88
CA ILE A 264 12.89 14.31 7.28
C ILE A 264 13.37 15.76 7.36
N THR A 265 12.69 16.58 8.16
CA THR A 265 13.04 17.99 8.39
C THR A 265 13.72 18.23 9.73
N GLU A 266 13.44 17.37 10.73
CA GLU A 266 13.98 17.50 12.09
C GLU A 266 14.33 16.13 12.68
N CYS A 267 15.39 16.06 13.48
CA CYS A 267 15.73 14.88 14.29
C CYS A 267 16.22 15.30 15.68
N TYR A 268 15.91 14.45 16.66
CA TYR A 268 16.29 14.60 18.06
C TYR A 268 16.93 13.30 18.55
N GLU A 269 18.04 13.43 19.29
CA GLU A 269 18.84 12.30 19.79
C GLU A 269 18.60 12.06 21.28
#